data_AF-A0A6V2XP24-F1
#
_entry.id   AF-A0A6V2XP24-F1
#
_cell.length_a   1.000
_cell.length_b   1.000
_cell.length_c   1.000
_cell.angle_alpha   90.00
_cell.angle_beta   90.00
_cell.angle_gamma   90.00
#
_symmetry.space_group_name_H-M   'P 1'
#
loop_
_entity.id
_entity.type
_entity.pdbx_description
1 polymer ?
#
loop_
_entity_poly.entity_id
_entity_poly.type
_entity_poly.pdbx_seq_one_letter_code
_entity_poly.pdbx_strand_id
1 'polypeptide(L)'
;VRVVSPPTALFGGGGAASRHPEPRWPMTSCKDAIKAWETAQSVVAAEAEDVRLCPIALQLPLITKMDGALGTLKSCKHLRLSTNAIDKIANLNGLDNLEILSLGRNSLKSINGLDPVADTLKQA
;
A
#
# COMPACT_ATOMS: atom_id res chain seq x y z
N VAL A 1 -41.68 0.57 47.99
CA VAL A 1 -41.42 2.03 48.08
C VAL A 1 -39.94 2.22 48.44
N ARG A 2 -39.20 2.91 47.55
CA ARG A 2 -37.80 3.37 47.60
C ARG A 2 -36.86 2.79 48.68
N VAL A 3 -35.88 1.99 48.24
CA VAL A 3 -34.58 1.87 48.90
C VAL A 3 -33.68 2.96 48.31
N VAL A 4 -33.16 3.84 49.17
CA VAL A 4 -32.29 4.98 48.87
C VAL A 4 -30.91 4.68 49.46
N SER A 5 -29.84 4.77 48.66
CA SER A 5 -28.42 5.06 49.02
C SER A 5 -27.51 4.85 47.79
N PRO A 6 -26.25 5.33 47.75
CA PRO A 6 -25.70 6.68 47.98
C PRO A 6 -24.90 7.17 46.72
N PRO A 7 -24.29 8.38 46.69
CA PRO A 7 -23.68 8.94 45.48
C PRO A 7 -22.26 8.41 45.29
N THR A 8 -21.90 8.02 44.06
CA THR A 8 -20.54 7.53 43.74
C THR A 8 -19.93 8.33 42.60
N ALA A 9 -18.80 8.95 42.93
CA ALA A 9 -17.66 9.33 42.09
C ALA A 9 -17.85 10.36 40.98
N LEU A 10 -17.67 11.63 41.35
CA LEU A 10 -16.95 12.61 40.54
C LEU A 10 -15.45 12.39 40.75
N PHE A 11 -14.76 11.81 39.77
CA PHE A 11 -13.33 12.03 39.56
C PHE A 11 -13.10 12.25 38.08
N GLY A 12 -12.74 13.49 37.75
CA GLY A 12 -12.14 13.82 36.47
C GLY A 12 -10.80 13.13 36.32
N GLY A 13 -10.47 12.75 35.09
CA GLY A 13 -9.19 12.20 34.72
C GLY A 13 -9.16 12.06 33.22
N GLY A 14 -8.47 13.00 32.57
CA GLY A 14 -8.38 13.11 31.13
C GLY A 14 -7.65 11.96 30.46
N GLY A 15 -7.52 12.10 29.14
CA GLY A 15 -6.78 11.18 28.30
C GLY A 15 -7.62 10.72 27.13
N ALA A 16 -7.62 11.52 26.08
CA ALA A 16 -7.86 11.04 24.73
C ALA A 16 -6.79 9.99 24.38
N ALA A 17 -6.96 8.76 24.86
CA ALA A 17 -6.26 7.61 24.33
C ALA A 17 -7.11 7.11 23.17
N SER A 18 -6.86 7.72 22.01
CA SER A 18 -7.24 7.24 20.69
C SER A 18 -7.04 5.72 20.68
N ARG A 19 -8.14 4.96 20.84
CA ARG A 19 -8.12 3.51 20.67
C ARG A 19 -7.74 3.30 19.22
N HIS A 20 -6.46 3.03 19.00
CA HIS A 20 -5.97 2.50 17.75
C HIS A 20 -6.83 1.27 17.46
N PRO A 21 -7.65 1.27 16.40
CA PRO A 21 -8.38 0.08 16.04
C PRO A 21 -7.34 -0.98 15.66
N GLU A 22 -7.43 -2.16 16.27
CA GLU A 22 -6.69 -3.33 15.81
C GLU A 22 -6.90 -3.47 14.30
N PRO A 23 -5.86 -3.78 13.50
CA PRO A 23 -5.99 -3.81 12.06
C PRO A 23 -6.86 -5.01 11.66
N ARG A 24 -8.18 -4.81 11.60
CA ARG A 24 -9.05 -5.47 10.61
C ARG A 24 -8.43 -5.10 9.28
N TRP A 25 -7.51 -5.93 8.79
CA TRP A 25 -6.73 -5.68 7.59
C TRP A 25 -7.70 -5.37 6.44
N PRO A 26 -7.88 -4.09 6.08
CA PRO A 26 -8.61 -3.77 4.88
C PRO A 26 -7.70 -4.16 3.73
N MET A 27 -8.27 -4.55 2.61
CA MET A 27 -7.53 -4.78 1.37
C MET A 27 -6.50 -3.64 1.15
N THR A 28 -5.22 -3.97 1.08
CA THR A 28 -4.16 -2.97 0.86
C THR A 28 -4.21 -2.51 -0.57
N SER A 29 -4.55 -1.24 -0.73
CA SER A 29 -4.44 -0.57 -2.02
C SER A 29 -2.99 -0.20 -2.27
N CYS A 30 -2.60 -0.06 -3.54
CA CYS A 30 -1.26 0.40 -3.91
C CYS A 30 -0.89 1.72 -3.21
N LYS A 31 -1.88 2.60 -2.97
CA LYS A 31 -1.69 3.86 -2.26
C LYS A 31 -1.13 3.69 -0.85
N ASP A 32 -1.64 2.72 -0.08
CA ASP A 32 -1.15 2.45 1.28
C ASP A 32 0.24 1.81 1.24
N ALA A 33 0.48 0.90 0.30
CA ALA A 33 1.79 0.30 0.12
C ALA A 33 2.85 1.34 -0.27
N ILE A 34 2.51 2.29 -1.15
CA ILE A 34 3.39 3.41 -1.53
C ILE A 34 3.69 4.27 -0.31
N LYS A 35 2.67 4.72 0.44
CA LYS A 35 2.89 5.53 1.66
C LYS A 35 3.78 4.82 2.69
N ALA A 36 3.56 3.53 2.89
CA ALA A 36 4.34 2.74 3.82
C ALA A 36 5.79 2.58 3.33
N TRP A 37 5.99 2.42 2.02
CA TRP A 37 7.31 2.42 1.40
C TRP A 37 8.01 3.78 1.51
N GLU A 38 7.31 4.89 1.26
CA GLU A 38 7.81 6.26 1.43
C GLU A 38 8.26 6.51 2.88
N THR A 39 7.49 6.01 3.85
CA THR A 39 7.83 6.10 5.27
C THR A 39 9.06 5.25 5.62
N ALA A 40 9.19 4.06 5.02
CA ALA A 40 10.29 3.15 5.28
C ALA A 40 11.62 3.61 4.65
N GLN A 41 11.57 4.20 3.46
CA GLN A 41 12.74 4.71 2.76
C GLN A 41 13.02 6.19 3.06
N SER A 42 12.05 6.88 3.67
CA SER A 42 12.08 8.33 3.90
C SER A 42 12.31 9.15 2.63
N VAL A 43 11.84 8.65 1.49
CA VAL A 43 11.90 9.30 0.16
C VAL A 43 10.53 9.35 -0.47
N VAL A 44 10.33 10.34 -1.33
CA VAL A 44 9.11 10.52 -2.12
C VAL A 44 9.09 9.51 -3.26
N ALA A 45 8.04 8.71 -3.35
CA ALA A 45 7.98 7.65 -4.35
C ALA A 45 7.92 8.19 -5.79
N ALA A 46 7.49 9.44 -5.98
CA ALA A 46 7.54 10.13 -7.27
C ALA A 46 8.96 10.38 -7.80
N GLU A 47 9.95 10.54 -6.90
CA GLU A 47 11.36 10.81 -7.24
C GLU A 47 12.24 9.56 -7.16
N ALA A 48 11.70 8.48 -6.61
CA ALA A 48 12.43 7.23 -6.45
C ALA A 48 12.58 6.50 -7.79
N GLU A 49 13.81 6.13 -8.13
CA GLU A 49 14.08 5.28 -9.30
C GLU A 49 13.79 3.80 -9.00
N ASP A 50 13.92 3.37 -7.74
CA ASP A 50 13.71 1.98 -7.31
C ASP A 50 12.65 1.91 -6.22
N VAL A 51 11.47 1.39 -6.57
CA VAL A 51 10.33 1.28 -5.63
C VAL A 51 10.00 -0.18 -5.41
N ARG A 52 10.10 -0.60 -4.14
CA ARG A 52 9.84 -1.96 -3.70
C ARG A 52 8.60 -2.04 -2.83
N LEU A 53 7.49 -2.37 -3.44
CA LEU A 53 6.22 -2.60 -2.77
C LEU A 53 6.14 -4.06 -2.29
N CYS A 54 6.64 -4.28 -1.07
CA CYS A 54 6.51 -5.54 -0.34
C CYS A 54 5.70 -5.31 0.95
N PRO A 55 4.35 -5.36 0.90
CA PRO A 55 3.48 -5.15 2.06
C PRO A 55 3.75 -6.12 3.20
N ILE A 56 4.21 -7.34 2.88
CA ILE A 56 4.53 -8.36 3.88
C ILE A 56 5.65 -7.91 4.85
N ALA A 57 6.58 -7.06 4.40
CA ALA A 57 7.64 -6.52 5.25
C ALA A 57 7.11 -5.44 6.22
N LEU A 58 5.94 -4.88 5.92
CA LEU A 58 5.31 -3.78 6.65
C LEU A 58 4.10 -4.25 7.47
N GLN A 59 3.95 -5.57 7.67
CA GLN A 59 2.77 -6.20 8.30
C GLN A 59 1.43 -5.82 7.64
N LEU A 60 1.48 -5.52 6.35
CA LEU A 60 0.33 -5.14 5.55
C LEU A 60 -0.17 -6.35 4.73
N PRO A 61 -1.49 -6.48 4.49
CA PRO A 61 -2.02 -7.51 3.59
C PRO A 61 -1.42 -7.37 2.19
N LEU A 62 -1.51 -8.44 1.38
CA LEU A 62 -0.94 -8.46 0.03
C LEU A 62 -1.78 -7.62 -0.93
N ILE A 63 -1.10 -6.93 -1.86
CA ILE A 63 -1.78 -6.18 -2.92
C ILE A 63 -2.43 -7.21 -3.86
N THR A 64 -3.76 -7.24 -3.89
CA THR A 64 -4.54 -8.10 -4.80
C THR A 64 -4.88 -7.44 -6.13
N LYS A 65 -4.91 -6.10 -6.17
CA LYS A 65 -5.28 -5.33 -7.34
C LYS A 65 -4.43 -4.07 -7.43
N MET A 66 -3.93 -3.78 -8.63
CA MET A 66 -3.27 -2.51 -8.90
C MET A 66 -4.28 -1.36 -9.02
N ASP A 67 -3.86 -0.18 -8.57
CA ASP A 67 -4.64 1.05 -8.65
C ASP A 67 -3.81 2.20 -9.24
N GLY A 68 -4.47 3.25 -9.71
CA GLY A 68 -3.85 4.40 -10.39
C GLY A 68 -2.88 5.20 -9.53
N ALA A 69 -2.79 4.90 -8.23
CA ALA A 69 -1.74 5.41 -7.35
C ALA A 69 -0.31 5.13 -7.88
N LEU A 70 -0.10 4.09 -8.69
CA LEU A 70 1.19 3.83 -9.34
C LEU A 70 1.59 4.94 -10.33
N GLY A 71 0.63 5.69 -10.88
CA GLY A 71 0.89 6.80 -11.80
C GLY A 71 1.54 8.03 -11.17
N THR A 72 1.68 8.07 -9.84
CA THR A 72 2.45 9.13 -9.18
C THR A 72 3.96 8.92 -9.31
N LEU A 73 4.39 7.72 -9.69
CA LEU A 73 5.77 7.27 -9.73
C LEU A 73 6.47 7.63 -11.06
N LYS A 74 6.52 8.91 -11.43
CA LYS A 74 7.01 9.34 -12.76
C LYS A 74 8.49 9.01 -13.02
N SER A 75 9.31 9.00 -11.97
CA SER A 75 10.75 8.69 -12.05
C SER A 75 11.09 7.23 -11.76
N CYS A 76 10.09 6.37 -11.53
CA CYS A 76 10.33 4.95 -11.24
C CYS A 76 10.89 4.21 -12.46
N LYS A 77 12.09 3.66 -12.31
CA LYS A 77 12.74 2.77 -13.28
C LYS A 77 12.58 1.30 -12.89
N HIS A 78 12.63 0.98 -11.61
CA HIS A 78 12.54 -0.37 -11.10
C HIS A 78 11.37 -0.51 -10.13
N LEU A 79 10.30 -1.17 -10.57
CA LEU A 79 9.15 -1.45 -9.73
C LEU A 79 9.15 -2.92 -9.30
N ARG A 80 9.40 -3.15 -8.02
CA ARG A 80 9.35 -4.49 -7.43
C ARG A 80 8.07 -4.70 -6.66
N LEU A 81 7.23 -5.58 -7.19
CA LEU A 81 5.96 -6.01 -6.62
C LEU A 81 5.97 -7.52 -6.34
N SER A 82 7.14 -8.05 -5.98
CA SER A 82 7.31 -9.47 -5.74
C SER A 82 6.71 -9.89 -4.39
N THR A 83 6.17 -11.10 -4.31
CA THR A 83 5.46 -11.62 -3.12
C THR A 83 4.20 -10.82 -2.81
N ASN A 84 3.39 -10.56 -3.84
CA ASN A 84 2.05 -9.97 -3.70
C ASN A 84 0.99 -10.97 -4.18
N ALA A 85 -0.27 -10.59 -4.12
CA ALA A 85 -1.39 -11.44 -4.56
C ALA A 85 -2.08 -10.83 -5.78
N ILE A 86 -1.33 -10.13 -6.64
CA ILE A 86 -1.91 -9.36 -7.73
C ILE A 86 -2.55 -10.33 -8.71
N ASP A 87 -3.88 -10.26 -8.84
CA ASP A 87 -4.65 -11.10 -9.77
C ASP A 87 -4.67 -10.49 -11.18
N LYS A 88 -4.65 -9.15 -11.24
CA LYS A 88 -4.61 -8.39 -12.49
C LYS A 88 -3.68 -7.18 -12.37
N ILE A 89 -2.74 -7.08 -13.30
CA ILE A 89 -1.96 -5.87 -13.54
C ILE A 89 -2.84 -4.92 -14.33
N ALA A 90 -2.95 -3.68 -13.87
CA ALA A 90 -3.67 -2.59 -14.53
C ALA A 90 -3.20 -1.25 -13.99
N ASN A 91 -3.51 -0.17 -14.72
CA ASN A 91 -3.35 1.20 -14.23
C ASN A 91 -1.89 1.63 -13.99
N LEU A 92 -0.96 1.15 -14.83
CA LEU A 92 0.45 1.59 -14.86
C LEU A 92 0.64 2.91 -15.64
N ASN A 93 -0.42 3.72 -15.71
CA ASN A 93 -0.45 4.93 -16.50
C ASN A 93 0.33 6.04 -15.76
N GLY A 94 1.36 6.63 -16.39
CA GLY A 94 2.25 7.62 -15.76
C GLY A 94 3.60 7.08 -15.28
N LEU A 95 3.91 5.81 -15.56
CA LEU A 95 5.21 5.17 -15.34
C LEU A 95 6.07 5.24 -16.61
N ASP A 96 6.33 6.44 -17.11
CA ASP A 96 6.95 6.66 -18.44
C ASP A 96 8.41 6.19 -18.51
N ASN A 97 9.08 6.05 -17.37
CA ASN A 97 10.50 5.66 -17.26
C ASN A 97 10.70 4.23 -16.73
N LEU A 98 9.65 3.42 -16.65
CA LEU A 98 9.75 2.09 -16.05
C LEU A 98 10.54 1.12 -16.95
N GLU A 99 11.67 0.64 -16.47
CA GLU A 99 12.54 -0.31 -17.17
C GLU A 99 12.37 -1.74 -16.66
N ILE A 100 12.22 -1.94 -15.34
CA ILE A 100 12.16 -3.27 -14.73
C ILE A 100 10.91 -3.41 -13.86
N LEU A 101 10.10 -4.43 -14.15
CA LEU A 101 8.92 -4.78 -13.36
C LEU A 101 9.05 -6.20 -12.80
N SER A 102 9.27 -6.32 -11.50
CA SER A 102 9.39 -7.63 -10.83
C SER A 102 8.06 -8.04 -10.20
N LEU A 103 7.38 -8.99 -10.83
CA LEU A 103 6.10 -9.55 -10.37
C LEU A 103 6.23 -10.99 -9.84
N GLY A 104 7.42 -11.39 -9.41
CA GLY A 104 7.64 -12.74 -8.89
C GLY A 104 6.72 -13.10 -7.71
N ARG A 105 6.27 -14.36 -7.63
CA ARG A 105 5.32 -14.83 -6.59
C ARG A 105 4.04 -13.99 -6.50
N ASN A 106 3.36 -13.78 -7.63
CA ASN A 106 2.00 -13.22 -7.73
C ASN A 106 1.00 -14.24 -8.30
N SER A 107 -0.31 -13.96 -8.17
CA SER A 107 -1.41 -14.78 -8.70
C SER A 107 -2.00 -14.21 -9.99
N LEU A 108 -1.15 -13.79 -10.93
CA LEU A 108 -1.57 -13.11 -12.16
C LEU A 108 -2.44 -14.04 -13.02
N LYS A 109 -3.74 -13.71 -13.15
CA LYS A 109 -4.68 -14.41 -14.05
C LYS A 109 -4.94 -13.66 -15.35
N SER A 110 -4.77 -12.34 -15.34
CA SER A 110 -4.96 -11.47 -16.51
C SER A 110 -4.01 -10.30 -16.44
N ILE A 111 -3.47 -9.88 -17.59
CA ILE A 111 -2.53 -8.78 -17.69
C ILE A 111 -3.16 -7.75 -18.63
N ASN A 112 -3.76 -6.68 -18.10
CA ASN A 112 -4.49 -5.66 -18.87
C ASN A 112 -4.03 -4.26 -18.46
N GLY A 113 -3.39 -3.50 -19.34
CA GLY A 113 -2.85 -2.18 -19.00
C GLY A 113 -1.35 -2.18 -18.69
N LEU A 114 -0.61 -3.10 -19.31
CA LEU A 114 0.84 -2.97 -19.52
C LEU A 114 1.16 -2.14 -20.77
N ASP A 115 0.20 -1.90 -21.66
CA ASP A 115 0.36 -1.12 -22.90
C ASP A 115 1.21 0.17 -22.74
N PRO A 116 1.00 1.03 -21.72
CA PRO A 116 1.79 2.25 -21.58
C PRO A 116 3.25 2.04 -21.16
N VAL A 117 3.60 0.88 -20.60
CA VAL A 117 4.96 0.56 -20.14
C VAL A 117 5.59 -0.60 -20.92
N ALA A 118 4.86 -1.19 -21.87
CA ALA A 118 5.30 -2.35 -22.62
C ALA A 118 6.52 -2.01 -23.50
N ASP A 119 6.58 -0.80 -24.04
CA ASP A 119 7.69 -0.32 -24.87
C ASP A 119 8.95 0.03 -24.07
N THR A 120 8.80 0.38 -22.78
CA THR A 120 9.91 0.80 -21.91
C THR A 120 10.48 -0.33 -21.07
N LEU A 121 9.70 -1.40 -20.84
CA LEU A 121 10.12 -2.57 -20.10
C LEU A 121 11.24 -3.33 -20.82
N LYS A 122 12.37 -3.46 -20.13
CA LYS A 122 13.50 -4.28 -20.55
C LYS A 122 13.48 -5.61 -19.81
N GLN A 123 13.79 -6.68 -20.54
CA GLN A 123 13.97 -8.00 -19.96
C GLN A 123 15.30 -8.03 -19.19
N ALA A 124 15.25 -8.35 -17.89
CA ALA A 124 16.42 -8.52 -17.03
C ALA A 124 16.52 -9.98 -16.59
#